data_AF-A0A928NLA3-F1
#
_entry.id   AF-A0A928NLA3-F1
#
_cell.length_a   1.000
_cell.length_b   1.000
_cell.length_c   1.000
_cell.angle_alpha   90.00
_cell.angle_beta   90.00
_cell.angle_gamma   90.00
#
_symmetry.space_group_name_H-M   'P 1'
#
loop_
_entity.id
_entity.type
_entity.pdbx_description
1 polymer ?
#
loop_
_entity_poly.entity_id
_entity_poly.type
_entity_poly.pdbx_seq_one_letter_code
_entity_poly.pdbx_strand_id
1 'polypeptide(L)'
;MKKLLASLIMLTLIVSSFSVVAFADAATPVEVASWDALETAFAAAPADGTEYTIKFTKDISNGVSSAGTSWSSDMLAPYGTNIVIDLNGHTLKYGGRGIRNTGTITIKNGNLNYISSTSSYYAINFNSTSSTARAKLTLQDVNLTTEYAKGITMLGSSNYGDLVLENTNITSKGIVLYSAGTSKNNTININGGNHTTYDPNGYVVKFQGGIITVNDGTFKNNNVTPTSYKVFNAGQTSSGNSATSSNRRIFFYGGTYPVDLTGAASSVLKSGYYCLKSNVNEYVVEKSVGAAKIGSTRYKTLAFAVSDVAENGEVVLLANNTEAVEVSKLATITKNGFTANVTAGEGYVLKETETAYVVEEAPSEVTVAENITASYDDGKGAGTKTSRFFADINTLDVAEAGFEVSATVEGVKYTWTIALNEVYSTVVANDVTYNATNYIITGAIGDIPNSFEGEFDVKVYTKDFEGNTKYIG
;
A
#
# COMPACT_ATOMS: atom_id res chain seq x y z
N MET A 1 47.35 -51.77 -40.49
CA MET A 1 48.58 -50.96 -40.66
C MET A 1 48.22 -49.63 -41.29
N LYS A 2 48.88 -48.56 -40.84
CA LYS A 2 48.62 -47.13 -41.04
C LYS A 2 48.48 -46.65 -42.49
N LYS A 3 47.65 -45.60 -42.66
CA LYS A 3 47.74 -44.36 -43.49
C LYS A 3 46.38 -44.11 -44.19
N LEU A 4 45.51 -43.19 -43.75
CA LEU A 4 45.56 -41.71 -43.67
C LEU A 4 45.79 -41.00 -45.03
N LEU A 5 44.99 -39.94 -45.25
CA LEU A 5 44.87 -38.98 -46.38
C LEU A 5 43.90 -39.42 -47.50
N ALA A 6 42.96 -38.60 -47.99
CA ALA A 6 42.67 -37.19 -47.72
C ALA A 6 41.20 -36.89 -48.10
N SER A 7 40.58 -36.01 -47.32
CA SER A 7 39.29 -35.40 -47.56
C SER A 7 39.25 -34.65 -48.90
N LEU A 8 38.30 -35.01 -49.75
CA LEU A 8 37.75 -34.13 -50.78
C LEU A 8 36.23 -34.16 -50.62
N ILE A 9 35.72 -33.36 -49.68
CA ILE A 9 34.28 -33.12 -49.57
C ILE A 9 33.92 -32.20 -50.74
N MET A 10 33.22 -32.80 -51.70
CA MET A 10 32.57 -32.15 -52.83
C MET A 10 31.50 -31.19 -52.27
N LEU A 11 31.84 -29.91 -52.18
CA LEU A 11 30.89 -28.85 -51.83
C LEU A 11 30.10 -28.50 -53.09
N THR A 12 28.98 -29.19 -53.29
CA THR A 12 28.00 -28.84 -54.31
C THR A 12 27.39 -27.49 -53.94
N LEU A 13 27.78 -26.45 -54.68
CA LEU A 13 27.23 -25.10 -54.56
C LEU A 13 25.76 -25.12 -55.01
N ILE A 14 24.83 -25.33 -54.08
CA ILE A 14 23.41 -25.04 -54.31
C ILE A 14 23.28 -23.52 -54.21
N VAL A 15 23.32 -22.85 -55.36
CA VAL A 15 22.86 -21.47 -55.49
C VAL A 15 21.33 -21.51 -55.41
N SER A 16 20.80 -21.61 -54.19
CA SER A 16 19.42 -21.29 -53.93
C SER A 16 19.28 -19.79 -54.14
N SER A 17 18.46 -19.40 -55.10
CA SER A 17 17.98 -18.04 -55.34
C SER A 17 17.45 -17.43 -54.03
N PHE A 18 18.33 -16.76 -53.29
CA PHE A 18 17.89 -15.76 -52.33
C PHE A 18 17.36 -14.61 -53.15
N SER A 19 16.03 -14.52 -53.25
CA SER A 19 15.39 -13.23 -53.45
C SER A 19 15.94 -12.33 -52.35
N VAL A 20 16.83 -11.41 -52.71
CA VAL A 20 17.17 -10.27 -51.86
C VAL A 20 15.83 -9.59 -51.62
N VAL A 21 15.23 -9.85 -50.46
CA VAL A 21 14.19 -8.98 -49.93
C VAL A 21 14.96 -7.69 -49.72
N ALA A 22 14.85 -6.77 -50.68
CA ALA A 22 15.25 -5.41 -50.48
C ALA A 22 14.47 -4.99 -49.23
N PHE A 23 15.16 -4.84 -48.11
CA PHE A 23 14.62 -4.10 -46.99
C PHE A 23 14.24 -2.76 -47.60
N ALA A 24 12.95 -2.49 -47.70
CA ALA A 24 12.47 -1.17 -48.10
C ALA A 24 13.17 -0.21 -47.13
N ASP A 25 14.06 0.62 -47.66
CA ASP A 25 14.78 1.62 -46.87
C ASP A 25 13.72 2.39 -46.10
N ALA A 26 13.78 2.33 -44.77
CA ALA A 26 12.84 3.08 -43.94
C ALA A 26 12.90 4.53 -44.41
N ALA A 27 11.74 5.08 -44.78
CA ALA A 27 11.68 6.45 -45.29
C ALA A 27 12.43 7.38 -44.33
N THR A 28 13.39 8.13 -44.86
CA THR A 28 14.22 9.02 -44.04
C THR A 28 13.30 9.98 -43.26
N PRO A 29 13.44 10.11 -41.93
CA PRO A 29 12.58 10.97 -41.15
C PRO A 29 12.61 12.42 -41.64
N VAL A 30 11.45 13.07 -41.66
CA VAL A 30 11.34 14.50 -41.95
C VAL A 30 11.73 15.27 -40.69
N GLU A 31 12.87 15.93 -40.74
CA GLU A 31 13.37 16.73 -39.63
C GLU A 31 12.65 18.08 -39.54
N VAL A 32 12.16 18.42 -38.35
CA VAL A 32 11.44 19.68 -38.10
C VAL A 32 12.08 20.44 -36.93
N ALA A 33 12.12 21.77 -37.09
CA ALA A 33 12.75 22.69 -36.15
C ALA A 33 11.83 23.89 -35.82
N SER A 34 10.59 23.92 -36.30
CA SER A 34 9.65 25.00 -36.04
C SER A 34 8.22 24.50 -36.14
N TRP A 35 7.27 25.28 -35.63
CA TRP A 35 5.85 24.95 -35.72
C TRP A 35 5.37 24.89 -37.18
N ASP A 36 5.75 25.86 -38.02
CA ASP A 36 5.40 25.87 -39.45
C ASP A 36 5.97 24.65 -40.19
N ALA A 37 7.19 24.22 -39.85
CA ALA A 37 7.79 23.02 -40.43
C ALA A 37 7.05 21.76 -39.98
N LEU A 38 6.61 21.71 -38.72
CA LEU A 38 5.78 20.63 -38.18
C LEU A 38 4.41 20.57 -38.90
N GLU A 39 3.73 21.70 -39.05
CA GLU A 39 2.44 21.78 -39.78
C GLU A 39 2.60 21.34 -41.25
N THR A 40 3.67 21.80 -41.90
CA THR A 40 3.99 21.42 -43.29
C THR A 40 4.26 19.92 -43.40
N ALA A 41 5.06 19.36 -42.49
CA ALA A 41 5.35 17.93 -42.46
C ALA A 41 4.07 17.11 -42.23
N PHE A 42 3.19 17.55 -41.33
CA PHE A 42 1.90 16.91 -41.07
C PHE A 42 0.99 16.90 -42.31
N ALA A 43 0.90 18.02 -43.02
CA ALA A 43 0.08 18.14 -44.23
C ALA A 43 0.62 17.28 -45.39
N ALA A 44 1.93 16.98 -45.40
CA ALA A 44 2.57 16.15 -46.41
C ALA A 44 2.48 14.63 -46.14
N ALA A 45 1.93 14.21 -44.99
CA ALA A 45 1.84 12.80 -44.64
C ALA A 45 0.95 12.02 -45.64
N PRO A 46 1.42 10.89 -46.20
CA PRO A 46 0.66 10.12 -47.19
C PRO A 46 -0.54 9.41 -46.55
N ALA A 47 -1.69 9.48 -47.22
CA ALA A 47 -2.94 8.83 -46.81
C ALA A 47 -3.08 7.40 -47.36
N ASP A 48 -1.98 6.64 -47.35
CA ASP A 48 -1.89 5.26 -47.87
C ASP A 48 -1.57 4.23 -46.77
N GLY A 49 -1.49 4.67 -45.51
CA GLY A 49 -1.16 3.86 -44.34
C GLY A 49 0.34 3.61 -44.14
N THR A 50 1.20 4.08 -45.05
CA THR A 50 2.66 3.99 -44.89
C THR A 50 3.09 4.81 -43.68
N GLU A 51 4.04 4.30 -42.90
CA GLU A 51 4.60 5.03 -41.78
C GLU A 51 5.35 6.27 -42.28
N TYR A 52 4.98 7.43 -41.73
CA TYR A 52 5.59 8.71 -42.01
C TYR A 52 6.16 9.32 -40.74
N THR A 53 7.49 9.33 -40.64
CA THR A 53 8.19 9.80 -39.43
C THR A 53 8.57 11.27 -39.52
N ILE A 54 8.16 12.04 -38.51
CA ILE A 54 8.56 13.42 -38.26
C ILE A 54 9.48 13.41 -37.04
N LYS A 55 10.69 13.97 -37.18
CA LYS A 55 11.70 13.98 -36.11
C LYS A 55 12.03 15.40 -35.67
N PHE A 56 11.98 15.67 -34.38
CA PHE A 56 12.34 16.98 -33.84
C PHE A 56 13.86 17.12 -33.75
N THR A 57 14.37 18.28 -34.13
CA THR A 57 15.80 18.65 -33.97
C THR A 57 16.04 19.68 -32.87
N LYS A 58 14.95 20.25 -32.32
CA LYS A 58 14.94 21.12 -31.14
C LYS A 58 13.53 21.21 -30.56
N ASP A 59 13.41 21.91 -29.43
CA ASP A 59 12.11 22.26 -28.85
C ASP A 59 11.28 23.12 -29.83
N ILE A 60 9.98 22.81 -29.94
CA ILE A 60 9.02 23.51 -30.79
C ILE A 60 7.90 24.08 -29.94
N SER A 61 7.48 25.30 -30.26
CA SER A 61 6.35 25.97 -29.62
C SER A 61 5.44 26.59 -30.68
N ASN A 62 4.12 26.49 -30.50
CA ASN A 62 3.15 27.16 -31.36
C ASN A 62 2.94 28.65 -31.00
N GLY A 63 3.80 29.22 -30.16
CA GLY A 63 3.77 30.64 -29.81
C GLY A 63 2.63 31.07 -28.89
N VAL A 64 1.81 30.12 -28.39
CA VAL A 64 0.72 30.44 -27.46
C VAL A 64 1.32 30.75 -26.08
N SER A 65 1.55 32.05 -25.83
CA SER A 65 2.03 32.58 -24.54
C SER A 65 0.92 32.77 -23.51
N SER A 66 -0.34 32.86 -23.96
CA SER A 66 -1.56 32.90 -23.15
C SER A 66 -2.77 32.65 -24.06
N ALA A 67 -3.82 32.03 -23.53
CA ALA A 67 -4.94 31.47 -24.29
C ALA A 67 -5.59 32.43 -25.30
N GLY A 68 -5.27 32.25 -26.58
CA GLY A 68 -6.06 32.78 -27.69
C GLY A 68 -7.25 31.87 -27.98
N THR A 69 -8.43 32.44 -28.12
CA THR A 69 -9.69 31.77 -28.48
C THR A 69 -9.86 31.53 -29.97
N SER A 70 -8.90 31.93 -30.82
CA SER A 70 -9.01 31.81 -32.28
C SER A 70 -8.42 30.49 -32.79
N TRP A 71 -9.27 29.78 -33.52
CA TRP A 71 -9.07 28.46 -34.08
C TRP A 71 -8.33 28.60 -35.41
N SER A 72 -7.18 27.96 -35.59
CA SER A 72 -6.63 27.83 -36.94
C SER A 72 -5.76 26.60 -37.21
N SER A 73 -5.32 25.84 -36.21
CA SER A 73 -4.62 24.57 -36.49
C SER A 73 -4.83 23.52 -35.41
N ASP A 74 -5.94 22.78 -35.54
CA ASP A 74 -5.94 21.39 -35.05
C ASP A 74 -4.81 20.68 -35.81
N MET A 75 -3.83 20.06 -35.14
CA MET A 75 -2.93 19.10 -35.81
C MET A 75 -3.78 17.89 -36.20
N LEU A 76 -4.39 17.96 -37.40
CA LEU A 76 -5.25 16.94 -37.96
C LEU A 76 -4.38 15.93 -38.71
N ALA A 77 -4.23 14.73 -38.16
CA ALA A 77 -3.80 13.61 -38.98
C ALA A 77 -4.98 13.21 -39.89
N PRO A 78 -4.85 13.33 -41.22
CA PRO A 78 -5.90 12.91 -42.15
C PRO A 78 -6.24 11.43 -41.96
N TYR A 79 -7.48 11.05 -42.31
CA TYR A 79 -7.87 9.65 -42.31
C TYR A 79 -6.95 8.81 -43.22
N GLY A 80 -6.58 7.61 -42.75
CA GLY A 80 -5.69 6.70 -43.49
C GLY A 80 -4.20 7.01 -43.36
N THR A 81 -3.79 8.00 -42.56
CA THR A 81 -2.37 8.26 -42.29
C THR A 81 -1.83 7.44 -41.10
N ASN A 82 -0.54 7.11 -41.14
CA ASN A 82 0.22 6.52 -40.04
C ASN A 82 1.45 7.41 -39.73
N ILE A 83 1.31 8.33 -38.78
CA ILE A 83 2.32 9.35 -38.47
C ILE A 83 3.06 8.98 -37.19
N VAL A 84 4.40 8.99 -37.23
CA VAL A 84 5.25 8.88 -36.05
C VAL A 84 5.91 10.23 -35.78
N ILE A 85 5.56 10.88 -34.67
CA ILE A 85 6.27 12.04 -34.17
C ILE A 85 7.32 11.57 -33.16
N ASP A 86 8.58 11.59 -33.54
CA ASP A 86 9.70 11.39 -32.64
C ASP A 86 10.15 12.75 -32.08
N LEU A 87 9.84 13.00 -30.82
CA LEU A 87 10.25 14.22 -30.13
C LEU A 87 11.76 14.22 -29.87
N ASN A 88 12.45 13.08 -29.96
CA ASN A 88 13.91 12.98 -29.89
C ASN A 88 14.54 13.69 -28.67
N GLY A 89 13.90 13.58 -27.51
CA GLY A 89 14.27 14.22 -26.24
C GLY A 89 13.79 15.66 -26.09
N HIS A 90 13.18 16.25 -27.11
CA HIS A 90 12.71 17.64 -27.13
C HIS A 90 11.29 17.82 -26.59
N THR A 91 10.91 19.08 -26.45
CA THR A 91 9.59 19.52 -25.96
C THR A 91 8.75 20.09 -27.09
N LEU A 92 7.50 19.63 -27.19
CA LEU A 92 6.44 20.31 -27.92
C LEU A 92 5.58 21.11 -26.93
N LYS A 93 5.67 22.45 -27.00
CA LYS A 93 4.79 23.37 -26.25
C LYS A 93 3.63 23.79 -27.16
N TYR A 94 2.42 23.52 -26.72
CA TYR A 94 1.23 23.81 -27.54
C TYR A 94 0.05 24.24 -26.68
N GLY A 95 -0.85 25.02 -27.27
CA GLY A 95 -2.08 25.50 -26.65
C GLY A 95 -3.23 25.56 -27.66
N GLY A 96 -4.45 25.83 -27.21
CA GLY A 96 -5.65 25.82 -28.08
C GLY A 96 -6.36 24.46 -28.09
N ARG A 97 -6.88 23.97 -29.22
CA ARG A 97 -7.67 22.73 -29.30
C ARG A 97 -6.85 21.42 -29.36
N GLY A 98 -5.71 21.37 -28.66
CA GLY A 98 -4.94 20.13 -28.47
C GLY A 98 -4.51 19.43 -29.77
N ILE A 99 -4.13 18.15 -29.67
CA ILE A 99 -3.86 17.30 -30.84
C ILE A 99 -5.15 16.56 -31.21
N ARG A 100 -5.56 16.61 -32.49
CA ARG A 100 -6.78 15.98 -32.99
C ARG A 100 -6.47 14.88 -34.00
N ASN A 101 -6.73 13.65 -33.60
CA ASN A 101 -6.37 12.48 -34.39
C ASN A 101 -7.60 11.83 -35.04
N THR A 102 -7.56 11.64 -36.37
CA THR A 102 -8.53 10.82 -37.12
C THR A 102 -7.90 9.59 -37.81
N GLY A 103 -6.57 9.44 -37.73
CA GLY A 103 -5.77 8.34 -38.28
C GLY A 103 -4.99 7.59 -37.20
N THR A 104 -3.81 7.05 -37.54
CA THR A 104 -2.87 6.45 -36.58
C THR A 104 -1.74 7.43 -36.29
N ILE A 105 -1.56 7.80 -35.03
CA ILE A 105 -0.45 8.65 -34.57
C ILE A 105 0.29 7.95 -33.45
N THR A 106 1.61 7.94 -33.53
CA THR A 106 2.51 7.61 -32.42
C THR A 106 3.32 8.86 -32.07
N ILE A 107 3.33 9.27 -30.81
CA ILE A 107 4.20 10.33 -30.30
C ILE A 107 5.15 9.68 -29.31
N LYS A 108 6.46 9.87 -29.49
CA LYS A 108 7.46 9.19 -28.66
C LYS A 108 8.64 10.05 -28.23
N ASN A 109 9.34 9.58 -27.20
CA ASN A 109 10.66 10.05 -26.75
C ASN A 109 10.74 11.54 -26.44
N GLY A 110 9.92 12.09 -25.53
CA GLY A 110 10.05 13.50 -25.18
C GLY A 110 8.94 14.09 -24.33
N ASN A 111 8.77 15.40 -24.41
CA ASN A 111 7.86 16.14 -23.53
C ASN A 111 6.74 16.81 -24.33
N LEU A 112 5.51 16.61 -23.90
CA LEU A 112 4.33 17.35 -24.35
C LEU A 112 3.92 18.30 -23.23
N ASN A 113 3.95 19.60 -23.49
CA ASN A 113 3.51 20.61 -22.52
C ASN A 113 2.33 21.38 -23.10
N TYR A 114 1.15 21.11 -22.54
CA TYR A 114 -0.08 21.76 -22.96
C TYR A 114 -0.44 22.94 -22.06
N ILE A 115 -0.49 24.12 -22.67
CA ILE A 115 -0.76 25.40 -22.03
C ILE A 115 -2.21 25.81 -22.34
N SER A 116 -3.02 25.97 -21.31
CA SER A 116 -4.42 26.42 -21.41
C SER A 116 -4.73 27.28 -20.20
N SER A 117 -5.50 28.35 -20.37
CA SER A 117 -5.99 29.17 -19.24
C SER A 117 -7.26 28.62 -18.59
N THR A 118 -7.83 27.53 -19.12
CA THR A 118 -9.10 26.96 -18.63
C THR A 118 -9.00 25.46 -18.40
N SER A 119 -9.78 24.98 -17.43
CA SER A 119 -9.95 23.55 -17.11
C SER A 119 -10.95 22.81 -18.01
N SER A 120 -11.60 23.54 -18.91
CA SER A 120 -12.59 22.99 -19.83
C SER A 120 -11.98 22.20 -20.98
N TYR A 121 -10.71 22.45 -21.30
CA TYR A 121 -10.01 21.80 -22.41
C TYR A 121 -9.26 20.53 -21.98
N TYR A 122 -8.97 19.70 -22.97
CA TYR A 122 -8.14 18.52 -22.87
C TYR A 122 -6.86 18.75 -23.67
N ALA A 123 -5.72 18.36 -23.13
CA ALA A 123 -4.43 18.48 -23.81
C ALA A 123 -4.37 17.66 -25.10
N ILE A 124 -5.07 16.53 -25.14
CA ILE A 124 -5.20 15.72 -26.35
C ILE A 124 -6.68 15.38 -26.53
N ASN A 125 -7.22 15.68 -27.72
CA ASN A 125 -8.60 15.37 -28.08
C ASN A 125 -8.64 14.37 -29.23
N PHE A 126 -8.77 13.11 -28.85
CA PHE A 126 -8.90 12.01 -29.78
C PHE A 126 -10.37 11.86 -30.20
N ASN A 127 -10.68 12.13 -31.46
CA ASN A 127 -12.05 12.06 -31.96
C ASN A 127 -12.10 11.44 -33.36
N SER A 128 -12.78 10.31 -33.49
CA SER A 128 -13.11 9.77 -34.81
C SER A 128 -14.37 10.46 -35.34
N THR A 129 -14.22 11.17 -36.46
CA THR A 129 -15.35 11.80 -37.16
C THR A 129 -16.09 10.84 -38.09
N SER A 130 -15.57 9.61 -38.29
CA SER A 130 -16.15 8.62 -39.19
C SER A 130 -16.59 7.37 -38.42
N SER A 131 -17.77 6.87 -38.75
CA SER A 131 -18.29 5.61 -38.23
C SER A 131 -17.56 4.37 -38.78
N THR A 132 -16.64 4.49 -39.73
CA THR A 132 -15.87 3.36 -40.25
C THR A 132 -14.38 3.43 -39.91
N ALA A 133 -13.92 4.59 -39.43
CA ALA A 133 -12.54 4.86 -39.08
C ALA A 133 -12.27 4.59 -37.59
N ARG A 134 -11.30 3.72 -37.29
CA ARG A 134 -10.71 3.64 -35.95
C ARG A 134 -9.43 4.46 -35.95
N ALA A 135 -9.46 5.60 -35.26
CA ALA A 135 -8.21 6.30 -34.98
C ALA A 135 -7.34 5.45 -34.03
N LYS A 136 -6.04 5.70 -33.95
CA LYS A 136 -5.17 5.11 -32.92
C LYS A 136 -4.18 6.14 -32.46
N LEU A 137 -4.05 6.33 -31.15
CA LEU A 137 -3.03 7.18 -30.55
C LEU A 137 -2.15 6.32 -29.66
N THR A 138 -0.84 6.36 -29.91
CA THR A 138 0.17 5.77 -29.04
C THR A 138 1.03 6.89 -28.46
N LEU A 139 1.16 6.94 -27.14
CA LEU A 139 2.17 7.75 -26.46
C LEU A 139 3.21 6.79 -25.89
N GLN A 140 4.48 6.98 -26.22
CA GLN A 140 5.56 6.07 -25.83
C GLN A 140 6.74 6.86 -25.26
N ASP A 141 7.10 6.62 -24.00
CA ASP A 141 8.21 7.34 -23.35
C ASP A 141 8.01 8.88 -23.41
N VAL A 142 6.76 9.30 -23.18
CA VAL A 142 6.32 10.70 -23.23
C VAL A 142 5.98 11.20 -21.83
N ASN A 143 6.43 12.42 -21.52
CA ASN A 143 5.93 13.18 -20.37
C ASN A 143 4.91 14.22 -20.83
N LEU A 144 3.63 14.02 -20.52
CA LEU A 144 2.55 14.97 -20.77
C LEU A 144 2.28 15.78 -19.50
N THR A 145 2.49 17.09 -19.57
CA THR A 145 2.15 18.03 -18.49
C THR A 145 1.05 18.99 -18.94
N THR A 146 0.09 19.25 -18.07
CA THR A 146 -0.96 20.26 -18.28
C THR A 146 -1.00 21.23 -17.12
N GLU A 147 -1.11 22.53 -17.42
CA GLU A 147 -1.07 23.56 -16.38
C GLU A 147 -2.43 23.75 -15.70
N TYR A 148 -3.52 23.84 -16.49
CA TYR A 148 -4.89 23.99 -15.99
C TYR A 148 -5.90 23.03 -16.62
N ALA A 149 -5.50 22.35 -17.71
CA ALA A 149 -6.38 21.49 -18.49
C ALA A 149 -6.49 20.06 -17.97
N LYS A 150 -7.46 19.33 -18.49
CA LYS A 150 -7.54 17.87 -18.35
C LYS A 150 -6.49 17.20 -19.26
N GLY A 151 -6.15 15.95 -18.97
CA GLY A 151 -5.18 15.17 -19.74
C GLY A 151 -5.69 14.84 -21.15
N ILE A 152 -6.03 13.57 -21.38
CA ILE A 152 -6.44 13.04 -22.68
C ILE A 152 -7.95 12.78 -22.66
N THR A 153 -8.63 13.15 -23.74
CA THR A 153 -10.01 12.74 -24.00
C THR A 153 -10.12 11.93 -25.27
N MET A 154 -11.02 10.94 -25.25
CA MET A 154 -11.53 10.20 -26.38
C MET A 154 -13.03 10.53 -26.52
N LEU A 155 -13.41 11.30 -27.54
CA LEU A 155 -14.80 11.75 -27.77
C LEU A 155 -15.34 11.26 -29.11
N GLY A 156 -16.66 11.13 -29.23
CA GLY A 156 -17.41 11.22 -30.50
C GLY A 156 -18.77 10.53 -30.41
N SER A 157 -19.29 9.90 -31.48
CA SER A 157 -20.67 9.34 -31.48
C SER A 157 -20.90 7.86 -31.86
N SER A 158 -19.98 7.12 -32.52
CA SER A 158 -20.38 5.79 -33.08
C SER A 158 -19.33 4.69 -33.22
N ASN A 159 -18.05 4.96 -33.53
CA ASN A 159 -16.99 3.93 -33.57
C ASN A 159 -15.65 4.56 -33.18
N TYR A 160 -14.99 4.02 -32.15
CA TYR A 160 -13.80 4.67 -31.60
C TYR A 160 -12.58 3.78 -31.58
N GLY A 161 -11.48 4.52 -31.59
CA GLY A 161 -10.14 4.05 -31.71
C GLY A 161 -9.49 3.53 -30.44
N ASP A 162 -8.19 3.36 -30.57
CA ASP A 162 -7.34 2.70 -29.57
C ASP A 162 -6.35 3.72 -28.99
N LEU A 163 -6.38 3.89 -27.68
CA LEU A 163 -5.36 4.65 -26.95
C LEU A 163 -4.37 3.68 -26.32
N VAL A 164 -3.09 3.85 -26.61
CA VAL A 164 -2.01 3.06 -26.03
C VAL A 164 -1.05 4.01 -25.31
N LEU A 165 -0.80 3.76 -24.03
CA LEU A 165 0.17 4.48 -23.22
C LEU A 165 1.29 3.50 -22.85
N GLU A 166 2.50 3.74 -23.34
CA GLU A 166 3.68 2.91 -23.07
C GLU A 166 4.68 3.77 -22.31
N ASN A 167 4.94 3.41 -21.04
CA ASN A 167 5.81 4.18 -20.15
C ASN A 167 5.54 5.71 -20.17
N THR A 168 4.25 6.10 -20.23
CA THR A 168 3.85 7.50 -20.36
C THR A 168 3.63 8.12 -18.99
N ASN A 169 4.27 9.24 -18.70
CA ASN A 169 4.00 10.02 -17.50
C ASN A 169 3.01 11.14 -17.82
N ILE A 170 1.90 11.21 -17.10
CA ILE A 170 0.90 12.26 -17.27
C ILE A 170 0.71 12.98 -15.94
N THR A 171 0.89 14.30 -15.95
CA THR A 171 0.53 15.17 -14.82
C THR A 171 -0.49 16.18 -15.30
N SER A 172 -1.73 16.07 -14.83
CA SER A 172 -2.83 16.95 -15.25
C SER A 172 -3.64 17.54 -14.11
N LYS A 173 -4.17 18.75 -14.27
CA LYS A 173 -5.05 19.38 -13.27
C LYS A 173 -6.48 18.82 -13.22
N GLY A 174 -6.87 18.00 -14.20
CA GLY A 174 -8.13 17.27 -14.19
C GLY A 174 -7.93 15.81 -14.60
N ILE A 175 -9.01 15.13 -14.98
CA ILE A 175 -9.01 13.72 -15.40
C ILE A 175 -7.86 13.42 -16.38
N VAL A 176 -7.08 12.37 -16.10
CA VAL A 176 -5.97 11.92 -16.95
C VAL A 176 -6.53 11.35 -18.25
N LEU A 177 -7.58 10.52 -18.17
CA LEU A 177 -8.22 9.87 -19.31
C LEU A 177 -9.75 9.97 -19.25
N TYR A 178 -10.38 10.62 -20.24
CA TYR A 178 -11.85 10.67 -20.37
C TYR A 178 -12.31 9.98 -21.66
N SER A 179 -13.13 8.94 -21.56
CA SER A 179 -13.82 8.34 -22.73
C SER A 179 -15.30 8.70 -22.70
N ALA A 180 -15.75 9.51 -23.66
CA ALA A 180 -17.16 9.82 -23.87
C ALA A 180 -17.74 8.93 -24.97
N GLY A 181 -18.83 8.25 -24.65
CA GLY A 181 -19.53 7.37 -25.57
C GLY A 181 -20.06 6.11 -24.90
N THR A 182 -21.21 5.64 -25.37
CA THR A 182 -21.84 4.38 -24.91
C THR A 182 -21.38 3.17 -25.74
N SER A 183 -20.53 3.38 -26.76
CA SER A 183 -20.07 2.33 -27.67
C SER A 183 -19.11 1.36 -26.97
N LYS A 184 -19.17 0.08 -27.35
CA LYS A 184 -18.45 -1.03 -26.70
C LYS A 184 -16.99 -1.18 -27.16
N ASN A 185 -16.54 -0.36 -28.11
CA ASN A 185 -15.36 -0.70 -28.92
C ASN A 185 -14.09 0.10 -28.60
N ASN A 186 -14.15 1.09 -27.70
CA ASN A 186 -13.00 1.91 -27.32
C ASN A 186 -12.01 1.03 -26.56
N THR A 187 -10.73 1.05 -26.94
CA THR A 187 -9.70 0.38 -26.13
C THR A 187 -8.73 1.39 -25.58
N ILE A 188 -8.41 1.24 -24.31
CA ILE A 188 -7.36 1.98 -23.62
C ILE A 188 -6.41 0.94 -23.03
N ASN A 189 -5.16 0.94 -23.46
CA ASN A 189 -4.13 0.06 -22.95
C ASN A 189 -3.07 0.91 -22.24
N ILE A 190 -2.84 0.63 -20.96
CA ILE A 190 -1.86 1.33 -20.13
C ILE A 190 -0.76 0.33 -19.75
N ASN A 191 0.44 0.59 -20.23
CA ASN A 191 1.63 -0.26 -20.11
C ASN A 191 2.73 0.50 -19.35
N GLY A 192 2.44 0.95 -18.13
CA GLY A 192 3.40 1.64 -17.27
C GLY A 192 3.25 3.17 -17.20
N GLY A 193 4.26 3.81 -16.61
CA GLY A 193 4.33 5.25 -16.39
C GLY A 193 3.60 5.76 -15.15
N ASN A 194 3.75 7.06 -14.86
CA ASN A 194 3.17 7.73 -13.70
C ASN A 194 2.02 8.67 -14.10
N HIS A 195 0.82 8.39 -13.60
CA HIS A 195 -0.42 9.09 -13.94
C HIS A 195 -0.93 9.87 -12.72
N THR A 196 -0.60 11.15 -12.67
CA THR A 196 -0.95 12.06 -11.57
C THR A 196 -2.02 13.05 -12.01
N THR A 197 -3.08 13.19 -11.21
CA THR A 197 -4.15 14.16 -11.41
C THR A 197 -4.30 15.09 -10.22
N TYR A 198 -4.89 16.26 -10.44
CA TYR A 198 -5.42 17.13 -9.40
C TYR A 198 -6.94 17.32 -9.53
N ASP A 199 -7.64 16.35 -10.13
CA ASP A 199 -9.10 16.40 -10.29
C ASP A 199 -9.79 16.49 -8.91
N PRO A 200 -10.57 17.54 -8.63
CA PRO A 200 -11.22 17.73 -7.33
C PRO A 200 -12.31 16.68 -7.04
N ASN A 201 -12.75 15.92 -8.05
CA ASN A 201 -13.72 14.84 -7.87
C ASN A 201 -13.06 13.48 -7.62
N GLY A 202 -11.74 13.42 -7.48
CA GLY A 202 -11.02 12.20 -7.13
C GLY A 202 -10.66 11.29 -8.31
N TYR A 203 -10.93 11.66 -9.57
CA TYR A 203 -10.78 10.75 -10.71
C TYR A 203 -9.44 10.84 -11.44
N VAL A 204 -8.74 9.71 -11.55
CA VAL A 204 -7.61 9.57 -12.49
C VAL A 204 -8.13 9.21 -13.88
N VAL A 205 -9.02 8.22 -13.96
CA VAL A 205 -9.62 7.75 -15.23
C VAL A 205 -11.14 7.79 -15.12
N LYS A 206 -11.80 8.42 -16.10
CA LYS A 206 -13.25 8.47 -16.23
C LYS A 206 -13.69 7.84 -17.54
N PHE A 207 -14.58 6.85 -17.46
CA PHE A 207 -14.86 5.99 -18.58
C PHE A 207 -16.36 5.70 -18.72
N GLN A 208 -16.92 5.94 -19.91
CA GLN A 208 -18.36 5.74 -20.15
C GLN A 208 -18.69 4.44 -20.91
N GLY A 209 -17.75 3.88 -21.68
CA GLY A 209 -17.95 2.66 -22.49
C GLY A 209 -16.68 2.17 -23.18
N GLY A 210 -16.54 0.84 -23.31
CA GLY A 210 -15.41 0.15 -23.95
C GLY A 210 -14.61 -0.80 -23.03
N ILE A 211 -13.33 -1.01 -23.35
CA ILE A 211 -12.38 -1.85 -22.61
C ILE A 211 -11.17 -1.02 -22.17
N ILE A 212 -10.81 -1.11 -20.90
CA ILE A 212 -9.55 -0.61 -20.36
C ILE A 212 -8.72 -1.81 -19.91
N THR A 213 -7.46 -1.85 -20.33
CA THR A 213 -6.45 -2.81 -19.89
C THR A 213 -5.35 -2.02 -19.19
N VAL A 214 -5.11 -2.30 -17.91
CA VAL A 214 -3.98 -1.76 -17.16
C VAL A 214 -3.01 -2.89 -16.89
N ASN A 215 -1.91 -2.90 -17.64
CA ASN A 215 -0.85 -3.88 -17.51
C ASN A 215 0.15 -3.47 -16.42
N ASP A 216 0.44 -2.18 -16.30
CA ASP A 216 1.29 -1.61 -15.27
C ASP A 216 1.10 -0.08 -15.18
N GLY A 217 1.66 0.56 -14.15
CA GLY A 217 1.69 2.02 -13.96
C GLY A 217 1.35 2.47 -12.55
N THR A 218 1.71 3.70 -12.19
CA THR A 218 1.39 4.30 -10.90
C THR A 218 0.31 5.36 -11.05
N PHE A 219 -0.74 5.30 -10.25
CA PHE A 219 -1.87 6.24 -10.31
C PHE A 219 -1.97 7.06 -9.03
N LYS A 220 -1.99 8.39 -9.15
CA LYS A 220 -2.03 9.33 -8.00
C LYS A 220 -3.03 10.46 -8.24
N ASN A 221 -3.68 10.92 -7.18
CA ASN A 221 -4.50 12.12 -7.17
C ASN A 221 -4.08 12.95 -5.97
N ASN A 222 -3.50 14.11 -6.23
CA ASN A 222 -2.91 14.97 -5.22
C ASN A 222 -3.90 15.99 -4.64
N ASN A 223 -5.18 15.96 -5.04
CA ASN A 223 -6.18 16.97 -4.67
C ASN A 223 -7.30 16.43 -3.75
N VAL A 224 -7.23 15.18 -3.29
CA VAL A 224 -8.25 14.56 -2.43
C VAL A 224 -7.65 13.85 -1.23
N THR A 225 -8.35 13.94 -0.10
CA THR A 225 -8.15 13.08 1.06
C THR A 225 -8.40 11.61 0.63
N PRO A 226 -7.60 10.63 1.07
CA PRO A 226 -7.61 9.25 0.53
C PRO A 226 -8.99 8.57 0.47
N THR A 227 -9.92 8.95 1.36
CA THR A 227 -11.24 8.32 1.50
C THR A 227 -12.25 8.63 0.38
N SER A 228 -12.00 9.65 -0.45
CA SER A 228 -12.89 10.02 -1.58
C SER A 228 -12.34 9.64 -2.95
N TYR A 229 -11.17 8.99 -2.97
CA TYR A 229 -10.44 8.69 -4.18
C TYR A 229 -11.14 7.61 -5.02
N LYS A 230 -11.25 7.85 -6.33
CA LYS A 230 -11.84 6.91 -7.29
C LYS A 230 -10.89 6.78 -8.48
N VAL A 231 -10.10 5.70 -8.55
CA VAL A 231 -9.19 5.51 -9.70
C VAL A 231 -10.00 5.49 -11.00
N PHE A 232 -11.13 4.78 -10.98
CA PHE A 232 -12.02 4.61 -12.12
C PHE A 232 -13.46 4.98 -11.76
N ASN A 233 -14.07 5.77 -12.63
CA ASN A 233 -15.52 5.95 -12.63
C ASN A 233 -16.13 5.44 -13.92
N ALA A 234 -16.73 4.26 -13.83
CA ALA A 234 -17.68 3.77 -14.80
C ALA A 234 -19.02 4.49 -14.60
N GLY A 235 -19.10 5.75 -15.02
CA GLY A 235 -20.22 6.63 -14.67
C GLY A 235 -21.59 6.03 -14.99
N GLN A 236 -22.49 6.03 -14.02
CA GLN A 236 -23.90 6.23 -14.33
C GLN A 236 -23.98 7.51 -15.16
N THR A 237 -24.58 7.42 -16.35
CA THR A 237 -24.86 8.62 -17.14
C THR A 237 -25.83 9.47 -16.34
N SER A 238 -25.58 10.78 -16.23
CA SER A 238 -26.52 11.76 -15.68
C SER A 238 -27.85 11.83 -16.43
N SER A 239 -27.99 11.11 -17.55
CA SER A 239 -29.17 11.03 -18.41
C SER A 239 -29.78 9.63 -18.48
N GLY A 240 -29.91 8.89 -17.36
CA GLY A 240 -30.78 7.71 -17.25
C GLY A 240 -30.55 6.53 -18.21
N ASN A 241 -29.59 6.63 -19.13
CA ASN A 241 -29.25 5.60 -20.09
C ASN A 241 -28.31 4.62 -19.40
N SER A 242 -28.92 3.59 -18.84
CA SER A 242 -28.26 2.36 -18.44
C SER A 242 -27.46 1.81 -19.61
N ALA A 243 -26.21 2.24 -19.75
CA ALA A 243 -25.21 1.41 -20.41
C ALA A 243 -25.20 0.12 -19.59
N THR A 244 -25.82 -0.93 -20.11
CA THR A 244 -25.87 -2.24 -19.48
C THR A 244 -24.45 -2.64 -19.09
N SER A 245 -24.27 -3.14 -17.86
CA SER A 245 -22.97 -3.49 -17.26
C SER A 245 -22.06 -4.34 -18.16
N SER A 246 -22.63 -5.04 -19.14
CA SER A 246 -21.92 -5.79 -20.19
C SER A 246 -20.97 -4.98 -21.07
N ASN A 247 -21.08 -3.65 -21.11
CA ASN A 247 -20.39 -2.80 -22.09
C ASN A 247 -19.15 -2.08 -21.53
N ARG A 248 -18.79 -2.36 -20.28
CA ARG A 248 -17.65 -1.74 -19.59
C ARG A 248 -16.82 -2.83 -18.95
N ARG A 249 -15.57 -2.96 -19.38
CA ARG A 249 -14.65 -3.93 -18.79
C ARG A 249 -13.33 -3.24 -18.49
N ILE A 250 -12.92 -3.26 -17.23
CA ILE A 250 -11.60 -2.81 -16.80
C ILE A 250 -10.87 -4.04 -16.29
N PHE A 251 -9.73 -4.35 -16.91
CA PHE A 251 -8.88 -5.46 -16.56
C PHE A 251 -7.58 -4.95 -15.97
N PHE A 252 -7.28 -5.38 -14.74
CA PHE A 252 -6.02 -5.08 -14.07
C PHE A 252 -5.12 -6.30 -14.06
N TYR A 253 -3.90 -6.11 -14.56
CA TYR A 253 -2.79 -7.07 -14.50
C TYR A 253 -1.60 -6.50 -13.71
N GLY A 254 -1.61 -5.23 -13.33
CA GLY A 254 -0.48 -4.62 -12.63
C GLY A 254 -0.74 -3.21 -12.14
N GLY A 255 0.29 -2.59 -11.56
CA GLY A 255 0.34 -1.20 -11.18
C GLY A 255 0.10 -0.91 -9.70
N THR A 256 0.26 0.36 -9.35
CA THR A 256 0.19 0.91 -7.99
C THR A 256 -0.90 1.97 -7.89
N TYR A 257 -1.73 1.85 -6.85
CA TYR A 257 -2.95 2.61 -6.64
C TYR A 257 -3.04 3.10 -5.19
N PRO A 258 -3.72 4.21 -4.89
CA PRO A 258 -3.84 4.69 -3.51
C PRO A 258 -5.07 4.13 -2.79
N VAL A 259 -5.82 3.24 -3.42
CA VAL A 259 -7.05 2.63 -2.89
C VAL A 259 -7.15 1.16 -3.28
N ASP A 260 -7.89 0.40 -2.48
CA ASP A 260 -8.24 -0.99 -2.78
C ASP A 260 -9.19 -1.06 -3.99
N LEU A 261 -8.87 -1.93 -4.94
CA LEU A 261 -9.65 -2.15 -6.15
C LEU A 261 -10.64 -3.33 -6.04
N THR A 262 -10.56 -4.15 -4.98
CA THR A 262 -11.39 -5.37 -4.85
C THR A 262 -12.88 -5.08 -4.74
N GLY A 263 -13.27 -3.92 -4.19
CA GLY A 263 -14.67 -3.51 -4.04
C GLY A 263 -15.27 -2.73 -5.22
N ALA A 264 -14.49 -2.40 -6.25
CA ALA A 264 -14.97 -1.57 -7.34
C ALA A 264 -15.86 -2.38 -8.32
N ALA A 265 -17.18 -2.20 -8.22
CA ALA A 265 -18.22 -2.95 -8.95
C ALA A 265 -18.13 -2.97 -10.51
N SER A 266 -17.23 -2.20 -11.11
CA SER A 266 -16.99 -2.16 -12.57
C SER A 266 -15.60 -2.66 -12.99
N SER A 267 -14.85 -3.17 -12.01
CA SER A 267 -13.42 -3.44 -12.07
C SER A 267 -13.23 -4.93 -11.83
N VAL A 268 -12.54 -5.62 -12.76
CA VAL A 268 -12.28 -7.05 -12.65
C VAL A 268 -10.77 -7.23 -12.58
N LEU A 269 -10.26 -7.49 -11.37
CA LEU A 269 -8.94 -8.08 -11.23
C LEU A 269 -8.92 -9.34 -12.09
N LYS A 270 -7.94 -9.45 -12.99
CA LYS A 270 -7.84 -10.65 -13.83
C LYS A 270 -7.66 -11.87 -12.93
N SER A 271 -8.23 -13.01 -13.33
CA SER A 271 -8.00 -14.28 -12.62
C SER A 271 -6.51 -14.52 -12.38
N GLY A 272 -6.15 -14.80 -11.12
CA GLY A 272 -4.77 -14.97 -10.66
C GLY A 272 -4.06 -13.67 -10.23
N TYR A 273 -4.70 -12.50 -10.37
CA TYR A 273 -4.19 -11.21 -9.89
C TYR A 273 -4.97 -10.75 -8.66
N TYR A 274 -4.26 -10.09 -7.76
CA TYR A 274 -4.78 -9.65 -6.47
C TYR A 274 -4.38 -8.20 -6.22
N CYS A 275 -5.25 -7.44 -5.56
CA CYS A 275 -4.92 -6.13 -5.02
C CYS A 275 -4.39 -6.32 -3.59
N LEU A 276 -3.15 -5.92 -3.35
CA LEU A 276 -2.43 -6.11 -2.09
C LEU A 276 -2.09 -4.76 -1.50
N LYS A 277 -2.41 -4.53 -0.23
CA LYS A 277 -1.95 -3.34 0.50
C LYS A 277 -0.43 -3.42 0.67
N SER A 278 0.29 -2.41 0.19
CA SER A 278 1.76 -2.31 0.22
C SER A 278 2.27 -1.25 1.18
N ASN A 279 1.42 -0.32 1.65
CA ASN A 279 1.65 0.55 2.81
C ASN A 279 0.32 1.27 3.18
N VAL A 280 0.37 2.24 4.09
CA VAL A 280 -0.81 2.96 4.62
C VAL A 280 -1.72 3.51 3.50
N ASN A 281 -1.16 4.03 2.41
CA ASN A 281 -1.90 4.71 1.35
C ASN A 281 -1.59 4.14 -0.04
N GLU A 282 -1.22 2.87 -0.10
CA GLU A 282 -0.79 2.25 -1.36
C GLU A 282 -1.21 0.79 -1.43
N TYR A 283 -1.70 0.43 -2.61
CA TYR A 283 -2.10 -0.89 -3.04
C TYR A 283 -1.39 -1.21 -4.35
N VAL A 284 -0.92 -2.44 -4.49
CA VAL A 284 -0.35 -2.96 -5.73
C VAL A 284 -1.27 -4.03 -6.30
N VAL A 285 -1.39 -4.09 -7.62
CA VAL A 285 -1.96 -5.26 -8.30
C VAL A 285 -0.81 -6.11 -8.82
N GLU A 286 -0.78 -7.39 -8.45
CA GLU A 286 0.25 -8.32 -8.91
C GLU A 286 -0.28 -9.76 -8.96
N LYS A 287 0.46 -10.63 -9.64
CA LYS A 287 0.15 -12.06 -9.76
C LYS A 287 0.64 -12.84 -8.54
N SER A 288 0.17 -12.45 -7.36
CA SER A 288 0.54 -13.04 -6.06
C SER A 288 -0.62 -12.89 -5.09
N VAL A 289 -0.89 -13.92 -4.29
CA VAL A 289 -1.92 -13.86 -3.22
C VAL A 289 -1.51 -12.93 -2.07
N GLY A 290 -0.26 -12.47 -2.03
CA GLY A 290 0.32 -11.72 -0.93
C GLY A 290 0.87 -12.62 0.18
N ALA A 291 1.48 -12.01 1.20
CA ALA A 291 2.04 -12.73 2.33
C ALA A 291 0.97 -13.08 3.38
N ALA A 292 -0.01 -12.20 3.57
CA ALA A 292 -1.03 -12.34 4.60
C ALA A 292 -2.35 -11.63 4.23
N LYS A 293 -3.39 -11.87 5.01
CA LYS A 293 -4.67 -11.13 4.93
C LYS A 293 -5.27 -10.86 6.31
N ILE A 294 -6.09 -9.81 6.37
CA ILE A 294 -6.99 -9.50 7.49
C ILE A 294 -8.39 -9.36 6.90
N GLY A 295 -9.32 -10.22 7.32
CA GLY A 295 -10.63 -10.32 6.68
C GLY A 295 -10.52 -10.56 5.16
N SER A 296 -11.02 -9.62 4.35
CA SER A 296 -10.90 -9.65 2.88
C SER A 296 -9.67 -8.93 2.33
N THR A 297 -9.01 -8.10 3.13
CA THR A 297 -7.86 -7.28 2.71
C THR A 297 -6.60 -8.12 2.66
N ARG A 298 -5.91 -8.15 1.53
CA ARG A 298 -4.63 -8.85 1.35
C ARG A 298 -3.47 -7.87 1.49
N TYR A 299 -2.35 -8.35 2.00
CA TYR A 299 -1.16 -7.57 2.30
C TYR A 299 0.05 -8.13 1.54
N LYS A 300 0.88 -7.22 1.02
CA LYS A 300 2.08 -7.60 0.28
C LYS A 300 3.11 -8.29 1.18
N THR A 301 3.29 -7.79 2.41
CA THR A 301 4.23 -8.33 3.39
C THR A 301 3.51 -8.64 4.70
N LEU A 302 4.13 -9.45 5.57
CA LEU A 302 3.54 -9.75 6.89
C LEU A 302 3.66 -8.54 7.81
N ALA A 303 4.77 -7.80 7.75
CA ALA A 303 4.95 -6.60 8.56
C ALA A 303 3.81 -5.58 8.40
N PHE A 304 3.32 -5.36 7.17
CA PHE A 304 2.19 -4.44 6.94
C PHE A 304 0.87 -4.97 7.49
N ALA A 305 0.64 -6.29 7.45
CA ALA A 305 -0.54 -6.86 8.08
C ALA A 305 -0.47 -6.69 9.60
N VAL A 306 0.67 -7.00 10.22
CA VAL A 306 0.88 -6.85 11.67
C VAL A 306 0.77 -5.39 12.12
N SER A 307 1.26 -4.42 11.34
CA SER A 307 1.09 -3.01 11.70
C SER A 307 -0.38 -2.59 11.71
N ASP A 308 -1.15 -3.09 10.74
CA ASP A 308 -2.56 -2.73 10.52
C ASP A 308 -3.56 -3.50 11.39
N VAL A 309 -3.19 -4.67 11.90
CA VAL A 309 -4.11 -5.49 12.69
C VAL A 309 -4.56 -4.72 13.94
N ALA A 310 -5.86 -4.75 14.19
CA ALA A 310 -6.41 -4.24 15.43
C ALA A 310 -5.96 -5.12 16.60
N GLU A 311 -5.96 -4.55 17.80
CA GLU A 311 -5.73 -5.32 19.01
C GLU A 311 -6.75 -6.46 19.13
N ASN A 312 -6.29 -7.65 19.53
CA ASN A 312 -7.05 -8.91 19.52
C ASN A 312 -7.53 -9.36 18.12
N GLY A 313 -6.97 -8.78 17.06
CA GLY A 313 -7.27 -9.15 15.68
C GLY A 313 -6.52 -10.38 15.19
N GLU A 314 -6.97 -10.90 14.05
CA GLU A 314 -6.39 -12.08 13.39
C GLU A 314 -5.74 -11.70 12.06
N VAL A 315 -4.51 -12.18 11.85
CA VAL A 315 -3.78 -12.16 10.59
C VAL A 315 -3.65 -13.59 10.06
N VAL A 316 -4.05 -13.84 8.82
CA VAL A 316 -3.94 -15.16 8.20
C VAL A 316 -2.78 -15.17 7.20
N LEU A 317 -1.81 -16.07 7.39
CA LEU A 317 -0.74 -16.29 6.43
C LEU A 317 -1.27 -16.91 5.14
N LEU A 318 -0.76 -16.43 4.01
CA LEU A 318 -1.09 -16.92 2.67
C LEU A 318 0.10 -17.56 1.96
N ALA A 319 1.31 -17.37 2.50
CA ALA A 319 2.55 -17.96 2.02
C ALA A 319 3.57 -18.02 3.17
N ASN A 320 4.62 -18.83 3.00
CA ASN A 320 5.78 -18.77 3.88
C ASN A 320 6.42 -17.38 3.81
N ASN A 321 6.67 -16.79 4.96
CA ASN A 321 7.26 -15.46 5.08
C ASN A 321 8.67 -15.58 5.70
N THR A 322 9.67 -15.01 5.03
CA THR A 322 11.07 -15.00 5.49
C THR A 322 11.47 -13.69 6.15
N GLU A 323 10.59 -12.69 6.12
CA GLU A 323 10.76 -11.40 6.78
C GLU A 323 10.58 -11.59 8.30
N ALA A 324 11.47 -10.98 9.08
CA ALA A 324 11.33 -10.94 10.52
C ALA A 324 10.31 -9.86 10.89
N VAL A 325 9.30 -10.22 11.69
CA VAL A 325 8.24 -9.31 12.10
C VAL A 325 8.13 -9.29 13.61
N GLU A 326 8.24 -8.09 14.17
CA GLU A 326 7.95 -7.84 15.58
C GLU A 326 6.48 -7.47 15.76
N VAL A 327 5.81 -8.10 16.72
CA VAL A 327 4.41 -7.85 17.07
C VAL A 327 4.36 -7.18 18.44
N SER A 328 4.08 -5.88 18.47
CA SER A 328 4.05 -5.07 19.70
C SER A 328 2.62 -4.81 20.20
N LYS A 329 1.69 -5.74 19.94
CA LYS A 329 0.28 -5.68 20.39
C LYS A 329 -0.33 -7.08 20.47
N LEU A 330 -1.44 -7.22 21.20
CA LEU A 330 -2.23 -8.46 21.22
C LEU A 330 -2.74 -8.80 19.82
N ALA A 331 -2.33 -9.95 19.29
CA ALA A 331 -2.75 -10.42 17.97
C ALA A 331 -2.55 -11.92 17.83
N THR A 332 -3.32 -12.53 16.92
CA THR A 332 -3.12 -13.93 16.50
C THR A 332 -2.73 -13.97 15.03
N ILE A 333 -1.62 -14.64 14.71
CA ILE A 333 -1.18 -14.91 13.34
C ILE A 333 -1.42 -16.39 13.04
N THR A 334 -2.47 -16.68 12.26
CA THR A 334 -2.85 -18.04 11.86
C THR A 334 -1.94 -18.53 10.73
N LYS A 335 -1.30 -19.68 10.96
CA LYS A 335 -0.30 -20.26 10.06
C LYS A 335 -0.91 -21.04 8.90
N ASN A 336 -1.96 -21.83 9.13
CA ASN A 336 -2.57 -22.71 8.12
C ASN A 336 -1.54 -23.52 7.28
N GLY A 337 -0.48 -24.02 7.94
CA GLY A 337 0.61 -24.76 7.29
C GLY A 337 1.75 -23.92 6.71
N PHE A 338 1.69 -22.59 6.83
CA PHE A 338 2.78 -21.68 6.48
C PHE A 338 3.64 -21.29 7.69
N THR A 339 4.88 -20.91 7.43
CA THR A 339 5.84 -20.47 8.45
C THR A 339 6.14 -18.97 8.32
N ALA A 340 6.37 -18.29 9.44
CA ALA A 340 6.86 -16.92 9.49
C ALA A 340 7.93 -16.77 10.58
N ASN A 341 8.80 -15.76 10.47
CA ASN A 341 9.73 -15.41 11.54
C ASN A 341 9.12 -14.27 12.38
N VAL A 342 8.57 -14.62 13.55
CA VAL A 342 7.82 -13.68 14.40
C VAL A 342 8.53 -13.54 15.75
N THR A 343 8.62 -12.31 16.25
CA THR A 343 9.06 -11.98 17.60
C THR A 343 8.00 -11.15 18.33
N ALA A 344 7.94 -11.25 19.65
CA ALA A 344 7.13 -10.34 20.46
C ALA A 344 7.90 -9.04 20.69
N GLY A 345 7.20 -7.90 20.65
CA GLY A 345 7.73 -6.62 21.07
C GLY A 345 7.79 -6.49 22.59
N GLU A 346 8.38 -5.38 23.07
CA GLU A 346 8.47 -5.08 24.49
C GLU A 346 7.09 -5.10 25.19
N GLY A 347 7.02 -5.72 26.37
CA GLY A 347 5.78 -5.88 27.13
C GLY A 347 4.88 -7.05 26.69
N TYR A 348 5.31 -7.85 25.71
CA TYR A 348 4.55 -9.00 25.21
C TYR A 348 5.38 -10.29 25.18
N VAL A 349 4.69 -11.43 25.13
CA VAL A 349 5.27 -12.77 24.96
C VAL A 349 4.68 -13.45 23.74
N LEU A 350 5.53 -14.18 23.00
CA LEU A 350 5.11 -14.98 21.86
C LEU A 350 4.91 -16.42 22.28
N LYS A 351 3.71 -16.95 22.05
CA LYS A 351 3.39 -18.38 22.16
C LYS A 351 3.21 -18.96 20.77
N GLU A 352 4.01 -19.97 20.44
CA GLU A 352 3.88 -20.69 19.19
C GLU A 352 3.08 -21.98 19.39
N THR A 353 2.03 -22.15 18.60
CA THR A 353 1.28 -23.41 18.50
C THR A 353 1.50 -24.04 17.11
N GLU A 354 0.94 -25.23 16.90
CA GLU A 354 0.95 -25.88 15.58
C GLU A 354 0.25 -25.00 14.52
N THR A 355 -0.82 -24.30 14.89
CA THR A 355 -1.69 -23.58 13.95
C THR A 355 -1.53 -22.07 13.98
N ALA A 356 -0.86 -21.49 14.98
CA ALA A 356 -0.78 -20.04 15.15
C ALA A 356 0.47 -19.56 15.89
N TYR A 357 0.75 -18.26 15.74
CA TYR A 357 1.56 -17.48 16.65
C TYR A 357 0.61 -16.57 17.44
N VAL A 358 0.60 -16.70 18.76
CA VAL A 358 -0.27 -15.92 19.66
C VAL A 358 0.62 -14.98 20.47
N VAL A 359 0.29 -13.69 20.43
CA VAL A 359 1.01 -12.66 21.17
C VAL A 359 0.12 -12.17 22.30
N GLU A 360 0.62 -12.33 23.52
CA GLU A 360 -0.08 -12.01 24.76
C GLU A 360 0.73 -10.97 25.56
N GLU A 361 0.08 -10.23 26.45
CA GLU A 361 0.79 -9.36 27.39
C GLU A 361 1.72 -10.19 28.27
N ALA A 362 2.95 -9.69 28.44
CA ALA A 362 3.86 -10.27 29.39
C ALA A 362 3.26 -10.11 30.80
N PRO A 363 3.30 -11.16 31.65
CA PRO A 363 2.87 -11.02 33.02
C PRO A 363 3.70 -9.94 33.71
N SER A 364 3.05 -9.05 34.46
CA SER A 364 3.72 -8.08 35.32
C SER A 364 4.59 -8.84 36.34
N GLU A 365 5.91 -8.76 36.23
CA GLU A 365 6.78 -9.32 37.25
C GLU A 365 6.67 -8.48 38.53
N VAL A 366 6.11 -9.08 39.59
CA VAL A 366 6.13 -8.51 40.94
C VAL A 366 7.53 -8.72 41.52
N THR A 367 8.36 -7.68 41.51
CA THR A 367 9.61 -7.64 42.28
C THR A 367 9.35 -7.12 43.68
N VAL A 368 9.50 -7.98 44.69
CA VAL A 368 9.58 -7.59 46.11
C VAL A 368 11.02 -7.20 46.42
N ALA A 369 11.25 -6.05 47.04
CA ALA A 369 12.59 -5.71 47.52
C ALA A 369 12.97 -6.65 48.68
N GLU A 370 14.19 -7.21 48.67
CA GLU A 370 14.71 -8.23 49.60
C GLU A 370 14.76 -7.82 51.10
N ASN A 371 14.17 -6.70 51.50
CA ASN A 371 14.32 -6.08 52.82
C ASN A 371 13.01 -6.02 53.62
N ILE A 372 12.35 -7.16 53.83
CA ILE A 372 11.25 -7.25 54.80
C ILE A 372 11.84 -6.95 56.19
N THR A 373 11.34 -5.90 56.84
CA THR A 373 11.77 -5.56 58.20
C THR A 373 10.60 -5.78 59.17
N ALA A 374 10.81 -6.53 60.24
CA ALA A 374 9.83 -6.70 61.31
C ALA A 374 10.11 -5.72 62.45
N SER A 375 9.08 -5.07 62.99
CA SER A 375 9.18 -4.37 64.27
C SER A 375 8.18 -4.93 65.28
N TYR A 376 8.65 -5.09 66.51
CA TYR A 376 7.90 -5.62 67.63
C TYR A 376 7.54 -4.48 68.58
N ASP A 377 6.27 -4.39 68.99
CA ASP A 377 5.77 -3.39 69.94
C ASP A 377 4.97 -4.09 71.05
N ASP A 378 5.53 -4.13 72.26
CA ASP A 378 4.88 -4.75 73.41
C ASP A 378 3.89 -3.76 74.04
N GLY A 379 2.65 -3.79 73.58
CA GLY A 379 1.55 -3.14 74.29
C GLY A 379 1.39 -3.80 75.67
N LYS A 380 1.66 -3.07 76.76
CA LYS A 380 1.47 -3.57 78.13
C LYS A 380 -0.02 -3.78 78.44
N GLY A 381 -0.55 -4.95 78.10
CA GLY A 381 -1.90 -5.43 78.43
C GLY A 381 -2.02 -6.93 78.16
N ALA A 382 -2.70 -7.65 79.05
CA ALA A 382 -2.73 -9.12 79.05
C ALA A 382 -3.37 -9.72 77.79
N GLY A 383 -2.64 -10.59 77.10
CA GLY A 383 -3.19 -11.62 76.21
C GLY A 383 -3.13 -11.36 74.70
N THR A 384 -2.59 -10.25 74.19
CA THR A 384 -2.47 -10.06 72.73
C THR A 384 -1.20 -9.30 72.38
N LYS A 385 -0.35 -9.90 71.54
CA LYS A 385 0.88 -9.28 71.03
C LYS A 385 0.64 -8.74 69.62
N THR A 386 1.03 -7.49 69.38
CA THR A 386 0.95 -6.87 68.05
C THR A 386 2.34 -6.82 67.43
N SER A 387 2.50 -7.41 66.25
CA SER A 387 3.75 -7.34 65.47
C SER A 387 3.48 -6.60 64.16
N ARG A 388 4.39 -5.71 63.76
CA ARG A 388 4.28 -4.94 62.52
C ARG A 388 5.35 -5.42 61.53
N PHE A 389 4.95 -5.68 60.29
CA PHE A 389 5.86 -6.10 59.23
C PHE A 389 5.81 -5.08 58.09
N PHE A 390 6.98 -4.69 57.59
CA PHE A 390 7.13 -3.72 56.52
C PHE A 390 7.70 -4.45 55.29
N ALA A 391 7.01 -4.34 54.16
CA ALA A 391 7.50 -4.77 52.86
C ALA A 391 7.33 -3.66 51.83
N ASP A 392 8.40 -3.37 51.10
CA ASP A 392 8.35 -2.45 49.97
C ASP A 392 7.79 -3.21 48.76
N ILE A 393 6.50 -3.04 48.51
CA ILE A 393 5.83 -3.61 47.34
C ILE A 393 5.56 -2.48 46.35
N ASN A 394 6.29 -2.44 45.25
CA ASN A 394 6.23 -1.31 44.32
C ASN A 394 5.00 -1.33 43.41
N THR A 395 4.36 -2.50 43.20
CA THR A 395 3.11 -2.66 42.44
C THR A 395 2.38 -3.95 42.87
N LEU A 396 1.04 -3.95 42.92
CA LEU A 396 0.22 -5.14 43.14
C LEU A 396 -0.89 -5.20 42.07
N ASP A 397 -0.83 -6.21 41.20
CA ASP A 397 -1.97 -6.67 40.39
C ASP A 397 -2.31 -8.11 40.78
N VAL A 398 -2.90 -8.26 41.96
CA VAL A 398 -3.25 -9.55 42.58
C VAL A 398 -4.58 -9.41 43.32
N ALA A 399 -5.29 -10.52 43.51
CA ALA A 399 -6.55 -10.52 44.24
C ALA A 399 -6.34 -10.33 45.75
N GLU A 400 -5.25 -10.88 46.28
CA GLU A 400 -4.89 -10.81 47.69
C GLU A 400 -3.36 -10.81 47.83
N ALA A 401 -2.84 -10.08 48.81
CA ALA A 401 -1.48 -10.25 49.27
C ALA A 401 -1.43 -10.16 50.81
N GLY A 402 -0.41 -10.75 51.40
CA GLY A 402 -0.29 -10.81 52.85
C GLY A 402 0.97 -11.51 53.34
N PHE A 403 1.00 -11.83 54.62
CA PHE A 403 2.08 -12.57 55.27
C PHE A 403 1.57 -13.87 55.90
N GLU A 404 2.39 -14.91 55.80
CA GLU A 404 2.32 -16.06 56.68
C GLU A 404 3.43 -15.94 57.72
N VAL A 405 3.03 -15.88 58.99
CA VAL A 405 3.95 -15.86 60.12
C VAL A 405 3.88 -17.21 60.81
N SER A 406 5.03 -17.80 61.12
CA SER A 406 5.07 -19.02 61.91
C SER A 406 6.14 -18.99 62.99
N ALA A 407 5.87 -19.70 64.08
CA ALA A 407 6.79 -19.88 65.19
C ALA A 407 6.69 -21.32 65.69
N THR A 408 7.79 -21.85 66.22
CA THR A 408 7.79 -23.17 66.88
C THR A 408 8.14 -22.99 68.35
N VAL A 409 7.22 -23.36 69.24
CA VAL A 409 7.39 -23.27 70.70
C VAL A 409 7.30 -24.67 71.28
N GLU A 410 8.37 -25.13 71.95
CA GLU A 410 8.42 -26.47 72.57
C GLU A 410 8.03 -27.61 71.60
N GLY A 411 8.37 -27.48 70.32
CA GLY A 411 8.06 -28.46 69.27
C GLY A 411 6.66 -28.34 68.65
N VAL A 412 5.84 -27.39 69.10
CA VAL A 412 4.53 -27.08 68.51
C VAL A 412 4.66 -25.92 67.54
N LYS A 413 4.27 -26.13 66.27
CA LYS A 413 4.24 -25.06 65.26
C LYS A 413 2.93 -24.29 65.33
N TYR A 414 3.05 -22.98 65.48
CA TYR A 414 1.97 -22.01 65.36
C TYR A 414 2.09 -21.30 64.02
N THR A 415 0.98 -21.05 63.34
CA THR A 415 0.96 -20.39 62.02
C THR A 415 -0.21 -19.43 61.97
N TRP A 416 0.05 -18.22 61.47
CA TRP A 416 -0.91 -17.15 61.35
C TRP A 416 -0.86 -16.59 59.93
N THR A 417 -2.03 -16.46 59.30
CA THR A 417 -2.17 -15.83 57.99
C THR A 417 -2.78 -14.45 58.18
N ILE A 418 -2.08 -13.44 57.70
CA ILE A 418 -2.48 -12.04 57.82
C ILE A 418 -2.67 -11.50 56.40
N ALA A 419 -3.91 -11.14 56.05
CA ALA A 419 -4.23 -10.51 54.77
C ALA A 419 -4.03 -8.98 54.86
N LEU A 420 -3.66 -8.33 53.76
CA LEU A 420 -3.67 -6.88 53.62
C LEU A 420 -5.09 -6.33 53.88
N ASN A 421 -5.23 -5.49 54.90
CA ASN A 421 -6.49 -4.79 55.17
C ASN A 421 -6.46 -3.30 54.78
N GLU A 422 -5.30 -2.63 54.79
CA GLU A 422 -5.20 -1.20 54.47
C GLU A 422 -3.86 -0.84 53.80
N VAL A 423 -3.87 0.17 52.93
CA VAL A 423 -2.68 0.73 52.25
C VAL A 423 -2.36 2.08 52.89
N TYR A 424 -1.16 2.23 53.45
CA TYR A 424 -0.72 3.50 54.03
C TYR A 424 0.34 4.16 53.15
N SER A 425 0.11 5.40 52.74
CA SER A 425 1.08 6.16 51.93
C SER A 425 2.24 6.75 52.73
N THR A 426 2.18 6.74 54.08
CA THR A 426 3.22 7.27 54.97
C THR A 426 3.02 6.72 56.39
N VAL A 427 4.07 6.14 57.01
CA VAL A 427 4.04 5.73 58.43
C VAL A 427 5.36 6.11 59.10
N VAL A 428 5.26 6.56 60.36
CA VAL A 428 6.40 6.84 61.24
C VAL A 428 6.37 5.80 62.35
N ALA A 429 7.43 5.01 62.46
CA ALA A 429 7.65 4.07 63.57
C ALA A 429 9.05 4.29 64.13
N ASN A 430 9.17 4.48 65.45
CA ASN A 430 10.44 4.67 66.17
C ASN A 430 11.40 5.67 65.51
N ASP A 431 10.92 6.90 65.20
CA ASP A 431 11.68 7.99 64.58
C ASP A 431 12.26 7.71 63.18
N VAL A 432 11.85 6.63 62.50
CA VAL A 432 12.17 6.38 61.09
C VAL A 432 10.96 6.76 60.22
N THR A 433 11.17 7.70 59.30
CA THR A 433 10.18 8.07 58.28
C THR A 433 10.48 7.32 56.99
N TYR A 434 9.55 6.47 56.56
CA TYR A 434 9.64 5.74 55.29
C TYR A 434 8.93 6.56 54.20
N ASN A 435 9.68 7.07 53.23
CA ASN A 435 9.23 7.98 52.16
C ASN A 435 9.08 7.29 50.80
N ALA A 436 8.43 6.13 50.76
CA ALA A 436 8.02 5.47 49.52
C ALA A 436 6.57 4.98 49.68
N THR A 437 5.87 4.77 48.56
CA THR A 437 4.50 4.22 48.52
C THR A 437 4.55 2.75 48.99
N ASN A 438 4.71 2.54 50.29
CA ASN A 438 5.00 1.24 50.88
C ASN A 438 3.72 0.62 51.41
N TYR A 439 3.47 -0.64 51.05
CA TYR A 439 2.37 -1.40 51.62
C TYR A 439 2.77 -1.86 53.03
N ILE A 440 2.13 -1.28 54.03
CA ILE A 440 2.40 -1.61 55.44
C ILE A 440 1.30 -2.51 55.94
N ILE A 441 1.66 -3.74 56.33
CA ILE A 441 0.69 -4.73 56.82
C ILE A 441 0.87 -4.83 58.33
N THR A 442 -0.17 -4.43 59.05
CA THR A 442 -0.25 -4.61 60.50
C THR A 442 -1.19 -5.76 60.79
N GLY A 443 -0.73 -6.76 61.54
CA GLY A 443 -1.56 -7.88 61.98
C GLY A 443 -1.35 -8.19 63.45
N ALA A 444 -2.44 -8.49 64.15
CA ALA A 444 -2.35 -9.07 65.48
C ALA A 444 -1.99 -10.55 65.34
N ILE A 445 -0.96 -10.99 66.06
CA ILE A 445 -0.66 -12.40 66.23
C ILE A 445 -1.35 -12.80 67.54
N GLY A 446 -2.11 -13.91 67.52
CA GLY A 446 -2.96 -14.36 68.64
C GLY A 446 -2.19 -14.79 69.89
N ASP A 447 -2.77 -15.68 70.71
CA ASP A 447 -2.21 -16.16 71.98
C ASP A 447 -0.83 -16.83 71.81
N ILE A 448 0.23 -16.01 71.85
CA ILE A 448 1.61 -16.48 71.94
C ILE A 448 1.84 -16.88 73.40
N PRO A 449 2.39 -18.09 73.68
CA PRO A 449 2.76 -18.47 75.03
C PRO A 449 3.66 -17.41 75.68
N ASN A 450 3.37 -17.04 76.93
CA ASN A 450 4.16 -16.03 77.66
C ASN A 450 5.65 -16.39 77.79
N SER A 451 6.02 -17.65 77.56
CA SER A 451 7.39 -18.18 77.58
C SER A 451 8.13 -18.08 76.23
N PHE A 452 7.54 -17.49 75.18
CA PHE A 452 8.19 -17.43 73.87
C PHE A 452 9.36 -16.42 73.84
N GLU A 453 10.58 -16.94 73.70
CA GLU A 453 11.82 -16.19 73.42
C GLU A 453 12.46 -16.69 72.11
N GLY A 454 11.72 -16.65 70.99
CA GLY A 454 12.19 -17.19 69.71
C GLY A 454 12.06 -16.23 68.52
N GLU A 455 12.57 -16.67 67.36
CA GLU A 455 12.43 -15.98 66.08
C GLU A 455 11.12 -16.37 65.38
N PHE A 456 10.60 -15.46 64.55
CA PHE A 456 9.46 -15.72 63.68
C PHE A 456 9.95 -15.96 62.25
N ASP A 457 9.44 -17.02 61.62
CA ASP A 457 9.56 -17.19 60.17
C ASP A 457 8.41 -16.44 59.51
N VAL A 458 8.75 -15.47 58.66
CA VAL A 458 7.79 -14.64 57.94
C VAL A 458 7.95 -14.89 56.45
N LYS A 459 6.85 -15.23 55.79
CA LYS A 459 6.80 -15.36 54.33
C LYS A 459 5.78 -14.42 53.74
N VAL A 460 6.14 -13.71 52.68
CA VAL A 460 5.19 -12.93 51.89
C VAL A 460 4.48 -13.87 50.93
N TYR A 461 3.16 -13.74 50.82
CA TYR A 461 2.39 -14.42 49.80
C TYR A 461 1.56 -13.45 48.97
N THR A 462 1.30 -13.85 47.74
CA THR A 462 0.26 -13.29 46.86
C THR A 462 -0.69 -14.40 46.46
N LYS A 463 -1.97 -14.08 46.29
CA LYS A 463 -2.94 -14.95 45.60
C LYS A 463 -3.39 -14.32 44.30
N ASP A 464 -3.39 -15.12 43.25
CA ASP A 464 -4.04 -14.73 42.00
C ASP A 464 -5.58 -14.70 42.16
N PHE A 465 -6.27 -14.23 41.12
CA PHE A 465 -7.74 -14.16 41.09
C PHE A 465 -8.43 -15.55 41.09
N GLU A 466 -7.65 -16.63 40.94
CA GLU A 466 -8.13 -18.01 41.02
C GLU A 466 -7.91 -18.62 42.42
N GLY A 467 -7.23 -17.91 43.32
CA GLY A 467 -6.95 -18.31 44.69
C GLY A 467 -5.65 -19.09 44.89
N ASN A 468 -4.80 -19.22 43.86
CA ASN A 468 -3.53 -19.92 43.97
C ASN A 468 -2.52 -19.07 44.75
N THR A 469 -1.91 -19.64 45.79
CA THR A 469 -0.95 -18.95 46.65
C THR A 469 0.47 -19.10 46.13
N LYS A 470 1.20 -18.00 45.96
CA LYS A 470 2.62 -17.95 45.64
C LYS A 470 3.38 -17.25 46.76
N TYR A 471 4.37 -17.93 47.35
CA TYR A 471 5.30 -17.31 48.28
C TYR A 471 6.42 -16.62 47.51
N ILE A 472 6.71 -15.37 47.85
CA ILE A 472 7.58 -14.48 47.07
C ILE A 472 8.75 -13.88 47.86
N GLY A 473 8.88 -14.25 49.14
CA GLY A 473 9.96 -13.84 50.05
C GLY A 473 9.81 -14.53 51.38
#